data_AF-A0AAP5LRL9-F1
#
_entry.id   AF-A0AAP5LRL9-F1
#
_cell.length_a   1.000
_cell.length_b   1.000
_cell.length_c   1.000
_cell.angle_alpha   90.00
_cell.angle_beta   90.00
_cell.angle_gamma   90.00
#
_symmetry.space_group_name_H-M   'P 1'
#
loop_
_entity.id
_entity.type
_entity.pdbx_description
1 polymer ?
#
loop_
_entity_poly.entity_id
_entity_poly.type
_entity_poly.pdbx_seq_one_letter_code
_entity_poly.pdbx_strand_id
1 'polypeptide(L)'
;MPKRQTTPAATPPITDFESCQRARSALFRRLTDQLEIFRVCPNRTCKRMRACQDARGACFRAVLRAMPDETRRSFAYAMENRANGLDPDEAMAQAEARVAGERARGGE
;
A
#
# COMPACT_ATOMS: atom_id res chain seq x y z
N MET A 1 21.95 20.10 -0.91
CA MET A 1 21.99 19.00 0.09
C MET A 1 21.71 17.68 -0.62
N PRO A 2 22.60 16.69 -0.58
CA PRO A 2 22.30 15.40 -1.18
C PRO A 2 21.20 14.74 -0.34
N LYS A 3 20.07 14.43 -0.98
CA LYS A 3 19.01 13.60 -0.38
C LYS A 3 19.71 12.31 0.06
N ARG A 4 19.72 12.01 1.37
CA ARG A 4 20.07 10.68 1.87
C ARG A 4 19.15 9.71 1.14
N GLN A 5 19.65 9.11 0.07
CA GLN A 5 19.07 7.89 -0.47
C GLN A 5 19.36 6.88 0.63
N THR A 6 18.37 6.67 1.49
CA THR A 6 18.38 5.53 2.39
C THR A 6 18.43 4.33 1.47
N THR A 7 19.62 3.79 1.23
CA THR A 7 19.77 2.51 0.56
C THR A 7 18.83 1.58 1.30
N PRO A 8 17.79 1.02 0.66
CA PRO A 8 16.90 0.13 1.36
C PRO A 8 17.81 -0.95 1.93
N ALA A 9 17.79 -1.14 3.26
CA ALA A 9 18.36 -2.35 3.83
C ALA A 9 17.77 -3.49 2.99
N ALA A 10 18.63 -4.22 2.28
CA ALA A 10 18.22 -5.21 1.30
C ALA A 10 17.14 -6.04 1.96
N THR A 11 15.91 -5.97 1.44
CA THR A 11 14.82 -6.74 2.02
C THR A 11 15.27 -8.18 1.93
N PRO A 12 15.42 -8.90 3.06
CA PRO A 12 15.90 -10.27 3.00
C PRO A 12 14.96 -11.07 2.09
N PRO A 13 15.50 -12.04 1.32
CA PRO A 13 14.67 -12.83 0.42
C PRO A 13 13.51 -13.43 1.19
N ILE A 14 12.30 -13.22 0.68
CA ILE A 14 11.07 -13.72 1.29
C ILE A 14 10.87 -15.13 0.75
N THR A 15 11.38 -16.11 1.50
CA THR A 15 11.37 -17.53 1.11
C THR A 15 10.29 -18.33 1.83
N ASP A 16 9.80 -17.80 2.95
CA ASP A 16 8.85 -18.47 3.84
C ASP A 16 8.04 -17.43 4.64
N PHE A 17 7.10 -17.92 5.45
CA PHE A 17 6.26 -17.07 6.29
C PHE A 17 7.07 -16.29 7.35
N GLU A 18 8.08 -16.90 7.96
CA GLU A 18 8.86 -16.26 9.03
C GLU A 18 9.77 -15.14 8.51
N SER A 19 10.40 -15.33 7.35
CA SER A 19 11.15 -14.32 6.61
C SER A 19 10.23 -13.17 6.18
N CYS A 20 8.99 -13.46 5.73
CA CYS A 20 7.99 -12.43 5.47
C CYS A 20 7.67 -11.61 6.74
N GLN A 21 7.44 -12.28 7.87
CA GLN A 21 7.13 -11.61 9.14
C GLN A 21 8.30 -10.77 9.66
N ARG A 22 9.55 -11.23 9.48
CA ARG A 22 10.77 -10.45 9.80
C ARG A 22 10.94 -9.24 8.87
N ALA A 23 10.65 -9.38 7.58
CA ALA A 23 10.76 -8.31 6.59
C ALA A 23 9.61 -7.28 6.69
N ARG A 24 8.47 -7.66 7.28
CA ARG A 24 7.22 -6.90 7.28
C ARG A 24 7.36 -5.44 7.73
N SER A 25 8.07 -5.19 8.83
CA SER A 25 8.27 -3.83 9.35
C SER A 25 9.09 -2.97 8.39
N ALA A 26 10.16 -3.51 7.82
CA ALA A 26 11.01 -2.84 6.84
C ALA A 26 10.25 -2.56 5.54
N LEU A 27 9.45 -3.52 5.07
CA LEU A 27 8.58 -3.37 3.90
C LEU A 27 7.57 -2.24 4.07
N PHE A 28 6.80 -2.25 5.16
CA PHE A 28 5.83 -1.18 5.42
C PHE A 28 6.52 0.17 5.61
N ARG A 29 7.66 0.21 6.29
CA ARG A 29 8.44 1.43 6.46
C ARG A 29 8.87 2.00 5.10
N ARG A 30 9.42 1.15 4.22
CA ARG A 30 9.84 1.54 2.87
C ARG A 30 8.66 2.03 2.03
N LEU A 31 7.57 1.26 1.98
CA LEU A 31 6.38 1.60 1.21
C LEU A 31 5.76 2.92 1.67
N THR A 32 5.61 3.11 2.99
CA THR A 32 4.99 4.30 3.56
C THR A 32 5.86 5.54 3.48
N ASP A 33 7.19 5.40 3.46
CA ASP A 33 8.13 6.49 3.21
C ASP A 33 8.12 6.91 1.73
N GLN A 34 8.24 5.95 0.80
CA GLN A 34 8.23 6.21 -0.65
C GLN A 34 6.94 6.90 -1.12
N LEU A 35 5.79 6.52 -0.56
CA LEU A 35 4.49 7.10 -0.88
C LEU A 35 4.12 8.27 0.04
N GLU A 36 5.00 8.67 0.95
CA GLU A 36 4.78 9.72 1.97
C GLU A 36 3.49 9.56 2.80
N ILE A 37 2.99 8.32 2.91
CA ILE A 37 1.75 7.92 3.61
C ILE A 37 1.76 8.34 5.09
N PHE A 38 2.94 8.46 5.71
CA PHE A 38 3.06 8.93 7.09
C PHE A 38 2.41 10.30 7.34
N ARG A 39 2.29 11.17 6.32
CA ARG A 39 1.71 12.52 6.46
C ARG A 39 0.25 12.50 6.93
N VAL A 40 -0.50 11.48 6.50
CA VAL A 40 -1.93 11.32 6.82
C VAL A 40 -2.17 10.32 7.96
N CYS A 41 -1.13 9.70 8.51
CA CYS A 41 -1.27 8.82 9.67
C CYS A 41 -1.69 9.62 10.92
N PRO A 42 -2.64 9.15 11.76
CA PRO A 42 -3.00 9.85 13.00
C PRO A 42 -1.87 9.85 14.06
N ASN A 43 -0.87 8.96 13.94
CA ASN A 43 0.22 8.85 14.90
C ASN A 43 1.31 9.92 14.67
N ARG A 44 1.48 10.83 15.65
CA ARG A 44 2.46 11.92 15.61
C ARG A 44 3.91 11.44 15.52
N THR A 45 4.25 10.30 16.11
CA THR A 45 5.60 9.71 16.02
C THR A 45 5.93 9.31 14.59
N CYS A 46 4.97 8.72 13.86
CA CYS A 46 5.17 8.37 12.46
C CYS A 46 5.38 9.61 11.58
N LYS A 47 4.66 10.71 11.86
CA LYS A 47 4.87 12.00 11.17
C LYS A 47 6.26 12.57 11.44
N ARG A 48 6.68 12.63 12.71
CA ARG A 48 8.00 13.17 13.12
C ARG A 48 9.16 12.36 12.53
N MET A 49 9.05 11.03 12.56
CA MET A 49 10.06 10.12 12.02
C MET A 49 9.96 9.96 10.50
N ARG A 50 8.94 10.56 9.87
CA ARG A 50 8.67 10.49 8.42
C ARG A 50 8.62 9.05 7.89
N ALA A 51 8.08 8.13 8.69
CA ALA A 51 8.12 6.71 8.40
C ALA A 51 7.15 5.95 9.31
N CYS A 52 6.53 4.87 8.82
CA CYS A 52 5.73 3.98 9.66
C CYS A 52 6.60 3.25 10.69
N GLN A 53 6.24 3.36 11.97
CA GLN A 53 6.95 2.72 13.08
C GLN A 53 6.25 1.44 13.59
N ASP A 54 5.04 1.15 13.11
CA ASP A 54 4.30 -0.06 13.47
C ASP A 54 4.62 -1.20 12.49
N ALA A 55 5.08 -2.34 13.02
CA ALA A 55 5.36 -3.56 12.25
C ALA A 55 4.11 -4.13 11.55
N ARG A 56 2.91 -3.78 12.02
CA ARG A 56 1.63 -4.12 11.39
C ARG A 56 1.16 -3.08 10.36
N GLY A 57 1.97 -2.05 10.07
CA GLY A 57 1.68 -1.08 9.01
C GLY A 57 0.55 -0.10 9.34
N ALA A 58 0.54 0.50 10.53
CA ALA A 58 -0.51 1.46 10.93
C ALA A 58 -0.73 2.61 9.93
N CYS A 59 0.34 3.17 9.35
CA CYS A 59 0.19 4.28 8.40
C CYS A 59 -0.53 3.83 7.12
N PHE A 60 -0.17 2.67 6.58
CA PHE A 60 -0.81 2.08 5.40
C PHE A 60 -2.30 1.78 5.67
N ARG A 61 -2.60 1.18 6.82
CA ARG A 61 -3.99 0.93 7.23
C ARG A 61 -4.81 2.20 7.44
N ALA A 62 -4.21 3.28 7.95
CA ALA A 62 -4.89 4.56 8.11
C ALA A 62 -5.30 5.14 6.75
N VAL A 63 -4.42 5.08 5.75
CA VAL A 63 -4.73 5.46 4.37
C VAL A 63 -5.86 4.62 3.80
N LEU A 64 -5.78 3.29 3.90
CA LEU A 64 -6.85 2.41 3.39
C LEU A 64 -8.21 2.69 4.03
N ARG A 65 -8.24 3.10 5.31
CA ARG A 65 -9.49 3.49 6.00
C ARG A 65 -10.02 4.86 5.59
N ALA A 66 -9.15 5.76 5.15
CA ALA A 66 -9.51 7.11 4.73
C ALA A 66 -9.90 7.19 3.24
N MET A 67 -9.53 6.19 2.43
CA MET A 67 -9.94 6.12 1.03
C MET A 67 -11.46 5.96 0.90
N PRO A 68 -12.10 6.63 -0.08
CA PRO A 68 -13.46 6.31 -0.49
C PRO A 68 -13.60 4.83 -0.81
N ASP A 69 -14.79 4.27 -0.57
CA ASP A 69 -15.03 2.84 -0.74
C ASP A 69 -14.73 2.35 -2.16
N GLU A 70 -15.16 3.10 -3.18
CA GLU A 70 -14.90 2.80 -4.59
C GLU A 70 -13.39 2.78 -4.87
N THR A 71 -12.64 3.80 -4.45
CA THR A 71 -11.18 3.86 -4.60
C THR A 71 -10.50 2.68 -3.91
N ARG A 72 -10.96 2.31 -2.71
CA ARG A 72 -10.42 1.19 -1.94
C ARG A 72 -10.68 -0.15 -2.67
N ARG A 73 -11.86 -0.32 -3.28
CA ARG A 73 -12.21 -1.50 -4.08
C ARG A 73 -11.39 -1.57 -5.37
N SER A 74 -11.28 -0.48 -6.13
CA SER A 74 -10.44 -0.43 -7.32
C SER A 74 -8.99 -0.80 -7.00
N PHE A 75 -8.43 -0.26 -5.91
CA PHE A 75 -7.09 -0.62 -5.47
C PHE A 75 -6.95 -2.11 -5.13
N ALA A 76 -7.93 -2.70 -4.44
CA ALA A 76 -7.93 -4.13 -4.12
C ALA A 76 -7.97 -5.01 -5.39
N TYR A 77 -8.87 -4.72 -6.33
CA TYR A 77 -8.97 -5.45 -7.59
C TYR A 77 -7.72 -5.29 -8.46
N ALA A 78 -7.12 -4.09 -8.49
CA ALA A 78 -5.86 -3.87 -9.21
C ALA A 78 -4.73 -4.74 -8.64
N MET A 79 -4.66 -4.89 -7.31
CA MET A 79 -3.68 -5.77 -6.66
C MET A 79 -3.93 -7.26 -6.96
N GLU A 80 -5.19 -7.69 -7.01
CA GLU A 80 -5.55 -9.06 -7.42
C GLU A 80 -5.17 -9.32 -8.89
N ASN A 81 -5.51 -8.39 -9.78
CA ASN A 81 -5.15 -8.44 -11.21
C ASN A 81 -3.63 -8.51 -11.42
N ARG A 82 -2.86 -7.70 -10.68
CA ARG A 82 -1.39 -7.75 -10.66
C ARG A 82 -0.87 -9.11 -10.22
N ALA A 83 -1.46 -9.69 -9.18
CA ALA A 83 -1.08 -11.03 -8.71
C ALA A 83 -1.37 -12.12 -9.74
N ASN A 84 -2.37 -11.91 -10.60
CA ASN A 84 -2.72 -12.78 -11.72
C ASN A 84 -1.92 -12.52 -13.00
N GLY A 85 -0.91 -11.64 -12.95
CA GLY A 85 0.05 -11.43 -14.04
C GLY A 85 -0.25 -10.26 -14.98
N LEU A 86 -1.29 -9.46 -14.70
CA LEU A 86 -1.57 -8.26 -15.49
C LEU A 86 -0.52 -7.17 -15.24
N ASP A 87 -0.27 -6.37 -16.28
CA ASP A 87 0.52 -5.13 -16.18
C ASP A 87 -0.18 -4.11 -15.25
N PRO A 88 0.54 -3.21 -14.56
CA PRO A 88 -0.07 -2.16 -13.73
C PRO A 88 -1.19 -1.35 -14.37
N ASP A 89 -1.03 -0.93 -15.63
CA ASP A 89 -2.02 -0.06 -16.27
C ASP A 89 -3.27 -0.86 -16.63
N GLU A 90 -3.09 -2.07 -17.15
CA GLU A 90 -4.19 -3.00 -17.46
C GLU A 90 -4.93 -3.44 -16.20
N ALA A 91 -4.19 -3.75 -15.14
CA ALA A 91 -4.74 -4.17 -13.86
C ALA A 91 -5.64 -3.08 -13.24
N MET A 92 -5.22 -1.82 -13.33
CA MET A 92 -6.00 -0.67 -12.87
C MET A 92 -7.22 -0.44 -13.75
N ALA A 93 -7.06 -0.43 -15.07
CA ALA A 93 -8.18 -0.22 -15.99
C ALA A 93 -9.29 -1.26 -15.81
N GLN A 94 -8.91 -2.54 -15.63
CA GLN A 94 -9.87 -3.61 -15.38
C GLN A 94 -10.54 -3.49 -13.99
N ALA A 95 -9.80 -3.03 -12.99
CA ALA A 95 -10.34 -2.78 -11.66
C ALA A 95 -11.39 -1.65 -11.65
N GLU A 96 -11.09 -0.54 -12.31
CA GLU A 96 -12.01 0.59 -12.46
C GLU A 96 -13.26 0.21 -13.25
N ALA A 97 -13.10 -0.53 -14.36
CA ALA A 97 -14.22 -1.04 -15.15
C ALA A 97 -15.14 -1.94 -14.32
N ARG A 98 -14.57 -2.79 -13.46
CA ARG A 98 -15.35 -3.63 -12.53
C ARG A 98 -16.14 -2.78 -11.53
N VAL A 99 -15.50 -1.82 -10.87
CA VAL A 99 -16.19 -0.93 -9.90
C VAL A 99 -17.30 -0.11 -10.58
N ALA A 100 -17.06 0.38 -11.79
CA ALA A 100 -18.08 1.08 -12.58
C ALA A 100 -19.28 0.16 -12.89
N GLY A 101 -19.03 -1.10 -13.25
CA GLY A 101 -20.07 -2.10 -13.46
C GLY A 101 -20.87 -2.44 -12.19
N GLU A 102 -20.21 -2.51 -11.03
CA GLU A 102 -20.87 -2.70 -9.74
C GLU A 102 -21.75 -1.51 -9.36
N ARG A 103 -21.25 -0.28 -9.56
CA ARG A 103 -22.00 0.96 -9.32
C ARG A 103 -23.26 1.03 -10.20
N ALA A 104 -23.14 0.66 -11.47
CA ALA A 104 -24.27 0.64 -12.40
C ALA A 104 -25.36 -0.38 -11.99
N ARG A 105 -24.99 -1.47 -11.31
CA ARG A 105 -25.92 -2.51 -10.83
C ARG A 105 -26.49 -2.24 -9.43
N GLY A 106 -25.80 -1.46 -8.61
CA GLY A 106 -26.22 -1.13 -7.23
C GLY A 106 -27.00 0.19 -7.12
N GLY A 107 -27.40 0.79 -8.24
CA GLY A 107 -28.20 2.02 -8.32
C GLY A 107 -29.70 1.81 -8.56
N GLU A 108 -30.19 0.56 -8.48
CA GLU A 108 -31.61 0.18 -8.38
C GLU A 108 -32.00 -0.07 -6.92
#